data_AF-A0AAW4U0I8-F1
#
_entry.id   AF-A0AAW4U0I8-F1
#
_cell.length_a   1.000
_cell.length_b   1.000
_cell.length_c   1.000
_cell.angle_alpha   90.00
_cell.angle_beta   90.00
_cell.angle_gamma   90.00
#
_symmetry.space_group_name_H-M   'P 1'
#
loop_
_entity.id
_entity.type
_entity.pdbx_description
1 polymer ?
#
loop_
_entity_poly.entity_id
_entity_poly.type
_entity_poly.pdbx_seq_one_letter_code
_entity_poly.pdbx_strand_id
1 'polypeptide(L)' 'MTEQEIRAMRVAEAVHSARMEGGDVTSSFFADARDYIEEQIDAHELVNSTRRRYGLESV' A
#
# COMPACT_ATOMS: atom_id res chain seq x y z
N MET A 1 -8.93 -18.70 -0.24
CA MET A 1 -8.38 -17.41 -0.70
C MET A 1 -6.88 -17.59 -0.83
N THR A 2 -6.30 -17.14 -1.93
CA THR A 2 -4.85 -17.06 -2.15
C THR A 2 -4.25 -15.91 -1.36
N GLU A 3 -2.93 -15.90 -1.19
CA GLU A 3 -2.23 -14.78 -0.54
C GLU A 3 -2.46 -13.47 -1.32
N GLN A 4 -2.42 -13.51 -2.66
CA GLN A 4 -2.71 -12.36 -3.51
C GLN A 4 -4.13 -11.81 -3.28
N GLU A 5 -5.14 -12.66 -3.15
CA GLU A 5 -6.52 -12.24 -2.84
C GLU A 5 -6.63 -11.58 -1.46
N ILE A 6 -5.92 -12.10 -0.45
CA ILE A 6 -5.87 -11.52 0.90
C ILE A 6 -5.19 -10.14 0.86
N ARG A 7 -4.08 -10.01 0.13
CA ARG A 7 -3.35 -8.74 -0.04
C ARG A 7 -4.18 -7.71 -0.79
N ALA A 8 -4.88 -8.11 -1.85
CA ALA A 8 -5.77 -7.23 -2.59
C ALA A 8 -6.91 -6.71 -1.71
N MET A 9 -7.49 -7.57 -0.87
CA MET A 9 -8.52 -7.18 0.10
C MET A 9 -8.00 -6.14 1.11
N ARG A 10 -6.79 -6.36 1.67
CA ARG A 10 -6.15 -5.41 2.60
C ARG A 10 -5.88 -4.05 1.95
N VAL A 11 -5.39 -4.03 0.71
CA VAL A 11 -5.18 -2.78 -0.04
C VAL A 11 -6.51 -2.07 -0.27
N ALA A 12 -7.56 -2.79 -0.66
CA ALA A 12 -8.88 -2.21 -0.87
C ALA A 12 -9.47 -1.60 0.42
N GLU A 13 -9.33 -2.28 1.56
CA GLU A 13 -9.75 -1.76 2.87
C GLU A 13 -8.98 -0.49 3.25
N ALA A 14 -7.65 -0.49 3.09
CA ALA A 14 -6.83 0.69 3.40
C ALA A 14 -7.19 1.90 2.54
N VAL A 15 -7.38 1.69 1.23
CA VAL A 15 -7.82 2.75 0.29
C VAL A 15 -9.22 3.25 0.64
N HIS A 16 -10.13 2.35 1.00
CA HIS A 16 -11.47 2.73 1.42
C HIS A 16 -11.45 3.57 2.69
N SER A 17 -10.66 3.16 3.70
CA SER A 17 -10.48 3.91 4.95
C SER A 17 -9.95 5.33 4.68
N ALA A 18 -8.90 5.46 3.86
CA ALA A 18 -8.34 6.76 3.51
C ALA A 18 -9.37 7.69 2.85
N ARG A 19 -10.22 7.15 1.96
CA ARG A 19 -11.30 7.92 1.32
C ARG A 19 -12.41 8.32 2.28
N MET A 20 -12.75 7.45 3.24
CA MET A 20 -13.73 7.77 4.30
C MET A 20 -13.25 8.94 5.17
N GLU A 21 -11.93 9.09 5.35
CA GLU A 21 -11.31 10.21 6.05
C GLU A 21 -11.15 11.47 5.17
N GLY A 22 -11.66 11.46 3.93
CA GLY A 22 -11.54 12.57 2.98
C GLY A 22 -10.18 12.67 2.30
N GLY A 23 -9.31 11.68 2.49
CA GLY A 23 -8.03 11.55 1.79
C GLY A 23 -8.17 10.94 0.40
N ASP A 24 -7.11 11.05 -0.39
CA ASP A 24 -6.97 10.32 -1.65
C ASP A 24 -5.61 9.62 -1.71
N VAL A 25 -5.55 8.56 -2.51
CA VAL A 25 -4.39 7.69 -2.62
C VAL A 25 -3.71 7.92 -3.94
N THR A 26 -2.39 8.12 -3.90
CA THR A 26 -1.61 8.48 -5.07
C THR A 26 -1.43 7.31 -6.03
N SER A 27 -1.24 7.61 -7.32
CA SER A 27 -0.91 6.60 -8.34
C SER A 27 0.39 5.85 -8.02
N SER A 28 1.34 6.49 -7.35
CA SER A 28 2.60 5.87 -6.94
C SER A 28 2.41 4.87 -5.80
N PHE A 29 1.46 5.07 -4.88
CA PHE A 29 1.07 4.04 -3.93
C PHE A 29 0.46 2.82 -4.64
N PHE A 30 -0.41 3.04 -5.64
CA PHE A 30 -1.03 1.92 -6.37
C PHE A 30 -0.02 1.06 -7.13
N ALA A 31 1.08 1.65 -7.61
CA ALA A 31 2.18 0.89 -8.20
C ALA A 31 2.83 -0.05 -7.18
N ASP A 32 3.23 0.46 -6.01
CA ASP A 32 3.82 -0.37 -4.95
C ASP A 32 2.81 -1.40 -4.41
N ALA A 33 1.53 -1.03 -4.31
CA ALA A 33 0.48 -1.91 -3.82
C ALA A 33 0.23 -3.09 -4.77
N ARG A 34 0.36 -2.89 -6.10
CA ARG A 34 0.34 -3.98 -7.07
C ARG A 34 1.52 -4.93 -6.82
N ASP A 35 2.72 -4.39 -6.68
CA ASP A 35 3.92 -5.20 -6.46
C ASP A 35 3.82 -5.98 -5.12
N TYR A 36 3.17 -5.40 -4.10
CA TYR A 36 2.81 -6.10 -2.87
C TYR A 36 1.80 -7.23 -3.10
N ILE A 37 0.72 -6.98 -3.86
CA ILE A 37 -0.29 -8.00 -4.19
C ILE A 37 0.32 -9.16 -4.98
N GLU A 38 1.22 -8.87 -5.92
CA GLU A 38 1.94 -9.83 -6.75
C GLU A 38 3.10 -10.53 -6.02
N GLU A 39 3.23 -10.31 -4.71
CA GLU A 39 4.25 -10.90 -3.84
C GLU A 39 5.70 -10.58 -4.26
N GLN A 40 5.90 -9.49 -5.02
CA GLN A 40 7.22 -8.98 -5.40
C GLN A 40 7.88 -8.18 -4.28
N ILE A 41 7.07 -7.56 -3.42
CA ILE A 41 7.51 -6.90 -2.19
C ILE A 41 6.65 -7.35 -1.00
N ASP A 42 7.21 -7.25 0.20
CA ASP A 42 6.48 -7.47 1.44
C ASP A 42 5.81 -6.19 1.98
N ALA A 43 5.07 -6.33 3.09
CA ALA A 43 4.37 -5.20 3.70
C ALA A 43 5.31 -4.14 4.28
N HIS A 44 6.49 -4.54 4.75
CA HIS A 44 7.49 -3.63 5.28
C HIS A 44 8.15 -2.82 4.16
N GLU A 45 8.42 -3.44 3.02
CA GLU A 45 8.88 -2.76 1.81
C GLU A 45 7.87 -1.75 1.27
N LEU A 46 6.56 -2.09 1.24
CA LEU A 46 5.49 -1.16 0.85
C LEU A 46 5.41 0.08 1.78
N VAL A 47 5.55 -0.14 3.09
CA VAL A 47 5.56 0.96 4.06
C VAL A 47 6.82 1.81 3.89
N ASN A 48 7.98 1.18 3.71
CA ASN A 48 9.24 1.90 3.55
C ASN A 48 9.33 2.68 2.24
N SER A 49 8.81 2.15 1.13
CA SER A 49 8.75 2.89 -0.14
C SER A 49 7.89 4.15 0.01
N THR A 50 6.75 4.02 0.69
CA THR A 50 5.85 5.14 0.99
C THR A 50 6.55 6.16 1.90
N ARG A 51 7.20 5.71 2.97
CA ARG A 51 7.92 6.60 3.90
C ARG A 51 9.07 7.33 3.22
N ARG A 52 9.89 6.63 2.43
CA ARG A 52 10.97 7.22 1.63
C ARG A 52 10.44 8.28 0.68
N ARG A 53 9.34 8.01 -0.03
CA ARG A 53 8.70 8.96 -0.95
C ARG A 53 8.33 10.28 -0.26
N TYR A 54 7.98 10.24 1.02
CA TYR A 54 7.62 11.42 1.80
C TYR A 54 8.73 11.90 2.77
N GLY A 55 9.96 11.36 2.68
CA GLY A 55 11.08 11.76 3.54
C GLY A 55 10.94 11.33 5.01
N LEU A 56 10.15 10.29 5.29
CA LEU A 56 9.86 9.78 6.64
C LEU A 56 10.76 8.60 7.06
N GLU A 57 11.96 8.47 6.51
CA GLU A 57 12.84 7.31 6.76
C GLU A 57 13.44 7.29 8.18
N SER A 58 13.39 8.39 8.91
CA SER A 58 14.05 8.56 10.21
C SER A 58 13.16 8.39 11.46
N VAL A 59 11.87 8.04 11.30
CA VAL A 59 10.91 7.92 12.43
C VAL A 59 10.86 6.50 12.98
#